data_AF-A0A7V5P9N1-F1
#
_entry.id   AF-A0A7V5P9N1-F1
#
_cell.length_a   1.000
_cell.length_b   1.000
_cell.length_c   1.000
_cell.angle_alpha   90.00
_cell.angle_beta   90.00
_cell.angle_gamma   90.00
#
_symmetry.space_group_name_H-M   'P 1'
#
loop_
_entity.id
_entity.type
_entity.pdbx_description
1 polymer ?
#
loop_
_entity_poly.entity_id
_entity_poly.type
_entity_poly.pdbx_seq_one_letter_code
_entity_poly.pdbx_strand_id
1 'polypeptide(L)'
;MACDIPRVQILNVPNSGNYVPGVPLDFQVEIGCLVSKRGVQGIATHGLPEALIAYILKDRVGPAELELRAYLEGSRQLLHQLILNDPWTRSEAQAKELLNRLLALPQLKELAEHYQ
;
A
#
# COMPACT_ATOMS: atom_id res chain seq x y z
N MET A 1 19.10 -0.01 -18.29
CA MET A 1 19.38 1.43 -18.04
C MET A 1 20.82 1.77 -18.39
N ALA A 2 21.83 1.28 -17.67
CA ALA A 2 23.24 1.60 -17.93
C ALA A 2 23.73 1.29 -19.36
N CYS A 3 23.35 0.13 -19.91
CA CYS A 3 23.80 -0.30 -21.25
C CYS A 3 22.83 0.04 -22.38
N ASP A 4 21.74 0.78 -22.11
CA ASP A 4 20.68 1.12 -23.09
C ASP A 4 20.14 -0.06 -23.92
N ILE A 5 20.03 -1.25 -23.33
CA ILE A 5 19.36 -2.39 -23.97
C ILE A 5 17.89 -2.37 -23.52
N PRO A 6 16.91 -2.06 -24.41
CA PRO A 6 15.51 -2.00 -24.05
C PRO A 6 14.98 -3.39 -23.68
N ARG A 7 14.27 -3.49 -22.54
CA ARG A 7 13.60 -4.72 -22.11
C ARG A 7 12.27 -4.41 -21.45
N VAL A 8 11.30 -5.33 -21.58
CA VAL A 8 10.08 -5.30 -20.78
C VAL A 8 10.36 -6.00 -19.45
N GLN A 9 10.07 -5.32 -18.35
CA GLN A 9 10.18 -5.86 -16.99
C GLN A 9 8.90 -5.55 -16.22
N ILE A 10 8.54 -6.41 -15.27
CA ILE A 10 7.42 -6.16 -14.36
C ILE A 10 7.97 -5.30 -13.22
N LEU A 11 7.41 -4.11 -13.03
CA LEU A 11 7.86 -3.14 -12.02
C LEU A 11 6.69 -2.55 -11.28
N ASN A 12 6.99 -2.09 -10.07
CA ASN A 12 6.09 -1.29 -9.25
C ASN A 12 6.29 0.19 -9.58
N VAL A 13 5.24 0.83 -10.11
CA VAL A 13 5.26 2.24 -10.55
C VAL A 13 3.96 2.94 -10.13
N PRO A 14 3.97 4.28 -9.94
CA PRO A 14 2.73 5.03 -9.75
C PRO A 14 1.79 4.84 -10.94
N ASN A 15 0.50 4.68 -10.69
CA ASN A 15 -0.53 4.55 -11.72
C ASN A 15 -0.83 5.87 -12.46
N SER A 16 0.12 6.81 -12.48
CA SER A 16 0.00 8.17 -13.01
C SER A 16 -0.41 8.25 -14.50
N GLY A 17 -0.11 7.22 -15.28
CA GLY A 17 -0.54 7.08 -16.67
C GLY A 17 -1.90 6.40 -16.86
N ASN A 18 -2.66 6.18 -15.77
CA ASN A 18 -3.86 5.34 -15.73
C ASN A 18 -3.62 3.94 -16.34
N TYR A 19 -2.47 3.35 -16.00
CA TYR A 19 -2.04 2.08 -16.59
C TYR A 19 -2.92 0.89 -16.19
N VAL A 20 -3.50 0.95 -14.98
CA VAL A 20 -4.54 0.01 -14.52
C VAL A 20 -5.80 0.83 -14.25
N PRO A 21 -6.70 0.94 -15.25
CA PRO A 21 -7.98 1.62 -15.08
C PRO A 21 -8.78 1.09 -13.88
N GLY A 22 -9.30 2.01 -13.08
CA GLY A 22 -10.08 1.70 -11.87
C GLY A 22 -9.27 1.70 -10.56
N VAL A 23 -7.94 1.70 -10.64
CA VAL A 23 -7.04 1.93 -9.49
C VAL A 23 -6.70 3.43 -9.42
N PRO A 24 -6.59 4.06 -8.23
CA PRO A 24 -6.24 5.48 -8.12
C PRO A 24 -4.91 5.82 -8.82
N LEU A 25 -4.79 7.03 -9.34
CA LEU A 25 -3.64 7.45 -10.16
C LEU A 25 -2.36 7.65 -9.35
N ASP A 26 -2.50 7.98 -8.08
CA ASP A 26 -1.45 8.15 -7.09
C ASP A 26 -1.09 6.85 -6.36
N PHE A 27 -1.84 5.76 -6.61
CA PHE A 27 -1.55 4.46 -6.05
C PHE A 27 -0.49 3.71 -6.88
N GLN A 28 0.33 2.91 -6.20
CA GLN A 28 1.34 2.08 -6.84
C GLN A 28 0.72 0.83 -7.47
N VAL A 29 1.11 0.50 -8.70
CA VAL A 29 0.67 -0.68 -9.45
C VAL A 29 1.86 -1.48 -9.95
N GLU A 30 1.71 -2.79 -10.05
CA GLU A 30 2.70 -3.69 -10.62
C GLU A 30 2.31 -4.06 -12.06
N ILE A 31 3.07 -3.56 -13.03
CA ILE A 31 2.77 -3.71 -14.47
C ILE A 31 4.03 -3.94 -15.30
N GLY A 32 3.83 -4.41 -16.53
CA GLY A 32 4.89 -4.40 -17.54
C GLY A 32 5.35 -2.97 -17.84
N CYS A 33 6.65 -2.75 -17.85
CA CYS A 33 7.29 -1.49 -18.15
C CYS A 33 8.40 -1.68 -19.18
N LEU A 34 8.49 -0.79 -20.16
CA LEU A 34 9.65 -0.70 -21.05
C LEU A 34 10.77 0.05 -20.32
N VAL A 35 11.91 -0.62 -20.14
CA VAL A 35 13.08 -0.09 -19.42
C VAL A 35 14.24 0.10 -20.39
N SER A 36 14.76 1.33 -20.51
CA SER A 36 15.90 1.69 -21.36
C SER A 36 16.74 2.81 -20.72
N LYS A 37 17.69 3.45 -21.44
CA LYS A 37 18.34 4.67 -20.92
C LYS A 37 17.38 5.85 -20.78
N ARG A 38 16.24 5.81 -21.48
CA ARG A 38 15.21 6.86 -21.43
C ARG A 38 14.33 6.80 -20.17
N GLY A 39 14.60 5.86 -19.27
CA GLY A 39 13.86 5.64 -18.04
C GLY A 39 12.93 4.43 -18.11
N VAL A 40 11.92 4.46 -17.23
CA VAL A 40 10.89 3.44 -17.08
C VAL A 40 9.60 4.01 -17.66
N GLN A 41 8.98 3.27 -18.58
CA GLN A 41 7.73 3.66 -19.22
C GLN A 41 6.70 2.55 -19.00
N GLY A 42 5.64 2.85 -18.24
CA GLY A 42 4.56 1.90 -17.99
C GLY A 42 3.81 1.54 -19.28
N ILE A 43 3.47 0.26 -19.43
CA ILE A 43 2.66 -0.24 -20.52
C ILE A 43 1.21 -0.30 -20.02
N ALA A 44 0.32 0.46 -20.64
CA ALA A 44 -1.08 0.51 -20.24
C ALA A 44 -1.78 -0.85 -20.45
N THR A 45 -2.65 -1.19 -19.50
CA THR A 45 -3.49 -2.39 -19.54
C THR A 45 -4.93 -2.03 -19.89
N HIS A 46 -5.74 -3.02 -20.24
CA HIS A 46 -7.16 -2.84 -20.56
C HIS A 46 -8.06 -2.70 -19.31
N GLY A 47 -7.47 -2.65 -18.11
CA GLY A 47 -8.20 -2.72 -16.83
C GLY A 47 -8.56 -4.15 -16.43
N LEU A 48 -9.11 -4.28 -15.22
CA LEU A 48 -9.59 -5.55 -14.67
C LEU A 48 -11.12 -5.55 -14.58
N PRO A 49 -11.76 -6.73 -14.54
CA PRO A 49 -13.18 -6.85 -14.22
C PRO A 49 -13.57 -6.02 -12.99
N GLU A 50 -14.73 -5.37 -13.05
CA GLU A 50 -15.22 -4.47 -11.99
C GLU A 50 -15.24 -5.13 -10.61
N ALA A 51 -15.63 -6.41 -10.54
CA ALA A 51 -15.59 -7.18 -9.30
C ALA A 51 -14.17 -7.25 -8.71
N LEU A 52 -13.13 -7.43 -9.53
CA LEU A 52 -11.74 -7.44 -9.07
C LEU A 52 -11.27 -6.06 -8.64
N ILE A 53 -11.68 -5.01 -9.36
CA ILE A 53 -11.41 -3.63 -8.95
C ILE A 53 -12.02 -3.35 -7.56
N ALA A 54 -13.26 -3.76 -7.31
CA ALA A 54 -13.89 -3.60 -6.01
C ALA A 54 -13.10 -4.28 -4.87
N TYR A 55 -12.59 -5.49 -5.10
CA TYR A 55 -11.70 -6.16 -4.14
C TYR A 55 -10.37 -5.44 -3.96
N ILE A 56 -9.75 -4.94 -5.04
CA ILE A 56 -8.50 -4.16 -4.95
C ILE A 56 -8.71 -2.90 -4.10
N LEU A 57 -9.80 -2.17 -4.33
CA LEU A 57 -10.09 -0.95 -3.58
C LEU A 57 -10.32 -1.25 -2.09
N LYS A 58 -11.08 -2.30 -1.78
CA LYS A 58 -11.40 -2.68 -0.41
C LYS A 58 -10.19 -3.27 0.34
N ASP A 59 -9.48 -4.20 -0.29
CA ASP A 59 -8.51 -5.05 0.41
C ASP A 59 -7.07 -4.56 0.25
N ARG A 60 -6.78 -3.66 -0.71
CA ARG A 60 -5.43 -3.11 -0.96
C ARG A 60 -5.37 -1.62 -0.75
N VAL A 61 -6.16 -0.85 -1.50
CA VAL A 61 -6.09 0.62 -1.47
C VAL A 61 -6.50 1.14 -0.10
N GLY A 62 -7.67 0.74 0.41
CA GLY A 62 -8.17 1.20 1.71
C GLY A 62 -7.18 1.00 2.87
N PRO A 63 -6.68 -0.23 3.10
CA PRO A 63 -5.70 -0.50 4.15
C PRO A 63 -4.39 0.26 3.97
N ALA A 64 -3.82 0.32 2.76
CA ALA A 64 -2.56 1.01 2.51
C ALA A 64 -2.67 2.53 2.74
N GLU A 65 -3.76 3.15 2.32
CA GLU A 65 -4.03 4.57 2.58
C GLU A 65 -4.17 4.87 4.07
N LEU A 66 -4.88 4.00 4.81
CA LEU A 66 -5.03 4.14 6.26
C LEU A 66 -3.70 3.95 7.00
N GLU A 67 -2.91 2.97 6.59
CA GLU A 67 -1.57 2.72 7.14
C GLU A 67 -0.62 3.88 6.89
N LEU A 68 -0.54 4.38 5.64
CA LEU A 68 0.26 5.54 5.29
C LEU A 68 -0.15 6.78 6.10
N ARG A 69 -1.46 7.02 6.25
CA ARG A 69 -1.95 8.13 7.06
C ARG A 69 -1.59 7.97 8.53
N ALA A 70 -1.78 6.76 9.09
CA ALA A 70 -1.38 6.48 10.47
C ALA A 70 0.10 6.79 10.68
N TYR A 71 0.96 6.35 9.77
CA TYR A 71 2.39 6.61 9.82
C TYR A 71 2.71 8.11 9.66
N LEU A 72 2.20 8.79 8.64
CA LEU A 72 2.51 10.20 8.41
C LEU A 72 2.05 11.12 9.55
N GLU A 73 0.90 10.80 10.17
CA GLU A 73 0.33 11.59 11.26
C GLU A 73 0.83 11.15 12.65
N GLY A 74 1.52 10.02 12.76
CA GLY A 74 1.86 9.41 14.05
C GLY A 74 0.63 9.04 14.87
N SER A 75 -0.49 8.69 14.22
CA SER A 75 -1.77 8.49 14.89
C SER A 75 -1.95 7.06 15.36
N ARG A 76 -1.86 6.84 16.68
CA ARG A 76 -2.16 5.54 17.29
C ARG A 76 -3.61 5.12 17.07
N GLN A 77 -4.53 6.08 16.97
CA GLN A 77 -5.94 5.81 16.71
C GLN A 77 -6.17 5.25 15.31
N LEU A 78 -5.46 5.75 14.29
CA LEU A 78 -5.58 5.21 12.93
C LEU A 78 -4.98 3.80 12.83
N LEU A 79 -3.89 3.49 13.55
CA LEU A 79 -3.41 2.11 13.67
C LEU A 79 -4.44 1.18 14.31
N HIS A 80 -5.11 1.66 15.36
CA HIS A 80 -6.17 0.88 15.99
C HIS A 80 -7.34 0.62 15.02
N GLN A 81 -7.76 1.62 14.23
CA GLN A 81 -8.75 1.44 13.17
C GLN A 81 -8.29 0.47 12.08
N LEU A 82 -7.01 0.49 11.70
CA LEU A 82 -6.44 -0.45 10.74
C LEU A 82 -6.57 -1.90 11.24
N ILE A 83 -6.24 -2.14 12.52
CA ILE A 83 -6.37 -3.48 13.14
C ILE A 83 -7.85 -3.90 13.24
N LEU A 84 -8.77 -2.97 13.49
CA LEU A 84 -10.21 -3.26 13.51
C LEU A 84 -10.76 -3.70 12.15
N ASN A 85 -10.12 -3.30 11.05
CA ASN A 85 -10.51 -3.75 9.70
C ASN A 85 -10.03 -5.17 9.38
N ASP A 86 -9.20 -5.78 10.22
CA ASP A 86 -8.73 -7.16 10.04
C ASP A 86 -9.88 -8.16 10.33
N PRO A 87 -10.19 -9.10 9.42
CA PRO A 87 -11.27 -10.06 9.59
C PRO A 87 -11.08 -11.04 10.78
N TRP A 88 -9.86 -11.13 11.33
CA TRP A 88 -9.53 -11.92 12.52
C TRP A 88 -9.65 -11.14 13.82
N THR A 89 -9.84 -9.82 13.76
CA THR A 89 -10.17 -9.02 14.94
C THR A 89 -11.61 -9.31 15.35
N ARG A 90 -11.78 -9.88 16.55
CA ARG A 90 -13.07 -10.31 17.11
C ARG A 90 -13.62 -9.33 18.15
N SER A 91 -12.80 -8.41 18.65
CA SER A 91 -13.24 -7.36 19.58
C SER A 91 -12.29 -6.17 19.57
N GLU A 92 -12.80 -5.02 19.98
CA GLU A 92 -11.98 -3.81 20.16
C GLU A 92 -10.87 -4.01 21.21
N ALA A 93 -11.19 -4.71 22.31
CA ALA A 93 -10.22 -5.02 23.34
C ALA A 93 -9.04 -5.84 22.81
N GLN A 94 -9.30 -6.80 21.91
CA GLN A 94 -8.24 -7.58 21.25
C GLN A 94 -7.33 -6.69 20.40
N ALA A 95 -7.90 -5.80 19.59
CA ALA A 95 -7.13 -4.88 18.75
C ALA A 95 -6.24 -3.95 19.58
N LYS A 96 -6.81 -3.37 20.64
CA LYS A 96 -6.10 -2.50 21.57
C LYS A 96 -4.95 -3.22 22.27
N GLU A 97 -5.19 -4.44 22.75
CA GLU A 97 -4.16 -5.24 23.41
C GLU A 97 -3.02 -5.62 22.46
N LEU A 98 -3.34 -6.00 21.21
CA LEU A 98 -2.32 -6.26 20.19
C LEU A 98 -1.44 -5.03 19.97
N LEU A 99 -2.05 -3.87 19.75
CA LEU A 99 -1.32 -2.61 19.53
C LEU A 99 -0.44 -2.24 20.72
N ASN A 100 -0.98 -2.34 21.95
CA ASN A 100 -0.24 -2.05 23.18
C ASN A 100 0.98 -2.96 23.31
N ARG A 101 0.82 -4.26 23.07
CA ARG A 101 1.90 -5.24 23.17
C ARG A 101 2.99 -5.00 22.14
N LEU A 102 2.64 -4.65 20.91
CA LEU A 102 3.61 -4.31 19.87
C LEU A 102 4.42 -3.08 20.24
N LEU A 103 3.77 -1.99 20.65
CA LEU A 103 4.47 -0.76 21.03
C LEU A 103 5.28 -0.91 22.34
N ALA A 104 5.00 -1.93 23.15
CA ALA A 104 5.80 -2.23 24.34
C ALA A 104 7.05 -3.09 24.05
N LEU A 105 7.23 -3.59 22.81
CA LEU A 105 8.42 -4.38 22.46
C LEU A 105 9.67 -3.49 22.52
N PRO A 106 10.74 -3.91 23.22
CA PRO A 106 11.96 -3.10 23.37
C PRO A 106 12.60 -2.72 22.03
N GLN A 107 12.47 -3.56 21.00
CA GLN A 107 13.01 -3.32 19.66
C GLN A 107 12.21 -2.28 18.87
N LEU A 108 10.99 -1.94 19.30
CA LEU A 108 10.06 -1.02 18.63
C LEU A 108 9.95 0.32 19.37
N LYS A 109 10.95 0.70 20.15
CA LYS A 109 10.95 1.94 20.94
C LYS A 109 10.71 3.18 20.08
N GLU A 110 11.39 3.31 18.94
CA GLU A 110 11.21 4.44 18.01
C GLU A 110 9.78 4.48 17.45
N LEU A 111 9.18 3.30 17.19
CA LEU A 111 7.81 3.19 16.73
C LEU A 111 6.82 3.67 17.82
N ALA A 112 7.07 3.30 19.08
CA ALA A 112 6.26 3.72 20.22
C ALA A 112 6.35 5.23 20.48
N GLU A 113 7.50 5.85 20.22
CA GLU A 113 7.69 7.30 20.32
C GLU A 113 7.01 8.05 19.17
N HIS A 114 6.97 7.45 17.98
CA HIS A 114 6.31 8.01 16.80
C HIS A 114 4.79 8.07 16.92
N TYR A 115 4.16 7.03 17.49
CA TYR A 115 2.70 6.95 17.60
C TYR A 115 2.18 7.51 18.93
N GLN A 116 1.54 8.68 18.88
CA GLN A 116 0.96 9.37 20.03
C GLN A 116 -0.53 9.06 20.23
#